data_AF-A0A2M9R5B5-F1
#
_entry.id   AF-A0A2M9R5B5-F1
#
_cell.length_a   1.000
_cell.length_b   1.000
_cell.length_c   1.000
_cell.angle_alpha   90.00
_cell.angle_beta   90.00
_cell.angle_gamma   90.00
#
_symmetry.space_group_name_H-M   'P 1'
#
loop_
_entity.id
_entity.type
_entity.pdbx_description
1 polymer ?
#
loop_
_entity_poly.entity_id
_entity_poly.type
_entity_poly.pdbx_seq_one_letter_code
_entity_poly.pdbx_strand_id
1 'polypeptide(L)' 'MKAKNIGITIAKKLNETGVFTLADLAEMTPKIAYQKICDKYPEKTIPKCYYLYSLQGALLDLDWRELRNEIK' A
#
# COMPACT_ATOMS: atom_id res chain seq x y z
N MET A 1 11.28 -0.54 -2.16
CA MET A 1 11.19 -1.73 -1.28
C MET A 1 10.92 -3.01 -2.07
N LYS A 2 11.33 -4.16 -1.53
CA LYS A 2 10.92 -5.50 -1.99
C LYS A 2 10.08 -6.14 -0.88
N ALA A 3 8.81 -6.43 -1.14
CA ALA A 3 7.88 -7.03 -0.18
C ALA A 3 6.74 -7.75 -0.94
N LYS A 4 6.02 -8.68 -0.29
CA LYS A 4 4.82 -9.31 -0.88
C LYS A 4 3.81 -8.24 -1.31
N ASN A 5 3.13 -8.47 -2.43
CA ASN A 5 2.13 -7.58 -3.04
C ASN A 5 2.66 -6.22 -3.55
N ILE A 6 3.94 -5.87 -3.32
CA ILE A 6 4.50 -4.59 -3.77
C ILE A 6 5.28 -4.78 -5.07
N GLY A 7 4.57 -4.60 -6.19
CA GLY A 7 5.18 -4.49 -7.52
C GLY A 7 5.80 -3.12 -7.79
N ILE A 8 6.49 -2.99 -8.93
CA ILE A 8 7.21 -1.76 -9.35
C ILE A 8 6.30 -0.52 -9.30
N THR A 9 5.05 -0.64 -9.75
CA THR A 9 4.08 0.47 -9.78
C THR A 9 3.71 0.97 -8.39
N ILE A 10 3.45 0.05 -7.45
CA ILE A 10 3.09 0.39 -6.08
C ILE A 10 4.30 0.97 -5.36
N ALA A 11 5.48 0.36 -5.54
CA ALA A 11 6.73 0.89 -5.00
C ALA A 11 7.01 2.32 -5.45
N LYS A 12 6.82 2.63 -6.74
CA LYS A 12 6.99 3.99 -7.25
C LYS A 12 6.04 4.99 -6.57
N LYS A 13 4.76 4.63 -6.42
CA LYS A 13 3.75 5.48 -5.79
C LYS A 13 3.98 5.66 -4.28
N LEU A 14 4.54 4.66 -3.59
CA LEU A 14 4.96 4.78 -2.19
C LEU A 14 6.16 5.71 -2.03
N ASN A 15 7.18 5.58 -2.89
CA ASN A 15 8.32 6.49 -2.86
C ASN A 15 7.88 7.96 -3.06
N GLU A 16 6.89 8.16 -3.94
CA GLU A 16 6.27 9.45 -4.20
C GLU A 16 5.53 10.06 -3.00
N THR A 17 5.17 9.26 -1.99
CA THR A 17 4.54 9.70 -0.73
C THR A 17 5.50 9.71 0.45
N GLY A 18 6.80 9.43 0.21
CA GLY A 18 7.84 9.39 1.24
C GLY A 18 8.02 8.04 1.93
N VAL A 19 7.46 6.96 1.37
CA VAL A 19 7.56 5.59 1.91
C VAL A 19 8.55 4.78 1.07
N PHE A 20 9.74 4.50 1.61
CA PHE A 20 10.84 3.81 0.91
C PHE A 20 11.09 2.40 1.46
N THR A 21 10.75 2.17 2.73
CA THR A 21 10.94 0.92 3.48
C THR A 21 9.62 0.40 4.09
N LEU A 22 9.62 -0.87 4.55
CA LEU A 22 8.47 -1.40 5.31
C LEU A 22 8.31 -0.71 6.67
N ALA A 23 9.40 -0.23 7.26
CA ALA A 23 9.33 0.55 8.49
C ALA A 23 8.60 1.88 8.26
N ASP A 24 8.91 2.59 7.17
CA ASP A 24 8.22 3.83 6.80
C ASP A 24 6.72 3.57 6.55
N LEU A 25 6.39 2.43 5.91
CA LEU A 25 5.00 2.03 5.67
C LEU A 25 4.28 1.69 6.99
N ALA A 26 4.96 1.05 7.94
CA ALA A 26 4.41 0.73 9.25
C ALA A 26 4.17 2.00 10.08
N GLU A 27 5.13 2.93 10.08
CA GLU A 27 5.02 4.23 10.73
C GLU A 27 3.89 5.06 10.13
N MET A 28 3.81 5.14 8.80
CA MET A 28 2.74 5.87 8.11
C MET A 28 1.39 5.17 8.21
N THR A 29 1.36 3.84 8.32
CA THR A 29 0.21 2.95 8.13
C THR A 29 -0.26 2.80 6.67
N PRO A 30 -0.79 1.63 6.27
CA PRO A 30 -1.36 1.39 4.94
C PRO A 30 -2.49 2.35 4.56
N LYS A 31 -3.34 2.73 5.53
CA LYS A 31 -4.49 3.62 5.31
C LYS A 31 -4.04 5.02 4.90
N ILE A 32 -3.09 5.60 5.62
CA ILE A 32 -2.59 6.96 5.32
C ILE A 32 -1.75 6.94 4.05
N ALA A 33 -0.90 5.92 3.84
CA ALA A 33 -0.14 5.78 2.61
C ALA A 33 -1.07 5.69 1.38
N TYR A 34 -2.16 4.93 1.47
CA TYR A 34 -3.20 4.87 0.44
C TYR A 34 -3.86 6.23 0.21
N GLN A 35 -4.27 6.93 1.28
CA GLN A 35 -4.88 8.25 1.17
C GLN A 35 -3.95 9.25 0.46
N LYS A 36 -2.67 9.31 0.86
CA LYS A 36 -1.68 10.17 0.20
C LYS A 36 -1.47 9.82 -1.28
N ILE A 37 -1.56 8.54 -1.65
CA ILE A 37 -1.54 8.14 -3.06
C ILE A 37 -2.78 8.66 -3.78
N CYS A 38 -3.98 8.56 -3.20
CA CYS A 38 -5.20 9.13 -3.78
C CYS A 38 -5.09 10.64 -3.96
N ASP A 39 -4.62 11.37 -2.93
CA ASP A 39 -4.50 12.83 -2.96
C ASP A 39 -3.52 13.32 -4.04
N LYS A 40 -2.49 12.52 -4.36
CA LYS A 40 -1.52 12.83 -5.41
C LYS A 40 -2.06 12.59 -6.83
N TYR A 41 -3.13 11.80 -6.96
CA TYR A 41 -3.74 11.43 -8.24
C TYR A 41 -5.26 11.64 -8.21
N PRO A 42 -5.75 12.88 -8.00
CA PRO A 42 -7.17 13.15 -7.80
C PRO A 42 -8.03 12.79 -9.01
N GLU A 43 -7.46 12.85 -10.22
CA GLU A 43 -8.12 12.50 -11.49
C GLU A 43 -8.22 10.98 -11.73
N LYS A 44 -7.67 10.14 -10.84
CA LYS A 44 -7.59 8.69 -11.04
C LYS A 44 -8.28 7.94 -9.91
N THR A 45 -9.12 6.97 -10.28
CA THR A 45 -9.59 5.97 -9.33
C THR A 45 -8.45 5.01 -8.98
N ILE A 46 -8.02 5.02 -7.71
CA ILE A 46 -7.01 4.10 -7.18
C ILE A 46 -7.73 2.94 -6.46
N PRO A 47 -7.78 1.72 -7.02
CA PRO A 47 -8.56 0.63 -6.43
C PRO A 47 -7.99 0.19 -5.08
N LYS A 48 -8.85 0.10 -4.07
CA LYS A 48 -8.46 -0.33 -2.71
C LYS A 48 -7.81 -1.71 -2.68
N CYS A 49 -8.36 -2.67 -3.44
CA CYS A 49 -7.83 -4.03 -3.48
C CYS A 49 -6.39 -4.12 -3.99
N TYR A 50 -6.02 -3.30 -4.97
CA TYR A 50 -4.67 -3.31 -5.53
C TYR A 50 -3.68 -2.46 -4.73
N TYR A 51 -4.16 -1.53 -3.91
CA TYR A 51 -3.30 -0.66 -3.11
C TYR A 51 -3.44 -0.94 -1.63
N LEU A 52 -4.53 -0.52 -0.99
CA LEU A 52 -4.71 -0.65 0.45
C LEU A 52 -4.48 -2.09 0.96
N TYR A 53 -5.05 -3.10 0.30
CA TYR A 53 -4.87 -4.49 0.71
C TYR A 53 -3.46 -5.01 0.43
N SER A 54 -2.87 -4.60 -0.70
CA SER A 54 -1.46 -4.91 -1.00
C SER A 54 -0.51 -4.34 0.05
N LEU A 55 -0.74 -3.10 0.49
CA LEU A 55 0.05 -2.44 1.54
C LEU A 55 -0.11 -3.14 2.89
N GLN A 56 -1.35 -3.50 3.26
CA GLN A 56 -1.62 -4.24 4.50
C GLN A 56 -1.00 -5.65 4.46
N GLY A 57 -1.15 -6.37 3.36
CA GLY A 57 -0.55 -7.68 3.16
C GLY A 57 0.98 -7.63 3.17
N ALA A 58 1.58 -6.56 2.64
CA ALA A 58 3.03 -6.35 2.70
C ALA A 58 3.56 -6.24 4.15
N LEU A 59 2.83 -5.55 5.04
CA LEU A 59 3.20 -5.44 6.45
C LEU A 59 3.01 -6.75 7.23
N LEU A 60 2.01 -7.55 6.85
CA LEU A 60 1.72 -8.83 7.50
C LEU A 60 2.50 -10.01 6.90
N ASP A 61 3.28 -9.78 5.85
CA ASP A 61 3.89 -10.80 5.01
C ASP A 61 2.89 -11.88 4.53
N LEU A 62 1.70 -11.46 4.10
CA LEU A 62 0.65 -12.31 3.54
C LEU A 62 0.35 -11.92 2.09
N ASP A 63 -0.10 -12.86 1.25
CA ASP A 63 -0.75 -12.47 0.00
C ASP A 63 -2.03 -11.69 0.34
N TRP A 64 -2.28 -10.58 -0.35
CA TRP A 64 -3.43 -9.73 -0.05
C TRP A 64 -4.79 -10.47 -0.15
N ARG A 65 -4.85 -11.56 -0.92
CA ARG A 65 -6.04 -12.41 -1.04
C ARG A 65 -6.34 -13.18 0.24
N GLU A 66 -5.30 -13.50 1.01
CA GLU A 66 -5.36 -14.24 2.28
C GLU A 66 -5.74 -13.36 3.48
N LEU A 67 -5.83 -12.04 3.29
CA LEU A 67 -6.34 -11.14 4.32
C LEU A 67 -7.77 -11.52 4.72
N ARG A 68 -8.01 -11.62 6.03
CA ARG A 68 -9.34 -11.84 6.62
C ARG A 68 -10.27 -10.69 6.26
N ASN A 69 -11.57 -10.97 6.12
CA ASN A 69 -12.57 -9.95 5.76
C ASN A 69 -12.66 -8.80 6.78
N GLU A 70 -12.31 -9.04 8.04
CA GLU A 70 -12.24 -8.02 9.09
C GLU A 70 -11.13 -6.99 8.86
N ILE A 71 -10.13 -7.34 8.04
CA ILE A 71 -8.95 -6.52 7.72
C ILE A 71 -9.10 -5.83 6.34
N LYS A 72 -10.00 -6.34 5.48
CA LYS A 72 -10.31 -5.76 4.16
C LYS A 72 -11.33 -4.63 4.31
#